data_AF-A0A517QIT3-F1
#
_entry.id   AF-A0A517QIT3-F1
#
_cell.length_a   1.000
_cell.length_b   1.000
_cell.length_c   1.000
_cell.angle_alpha   90.00
_cell.angle_beta   90.00
_cell.angle_gamma   90.00
#
_symmetry.space_group_name_H-M   'P 1'
#
loop_
_entity.id
_entity.type
_entity.pdbx_description
1 polymer ?
#
loop_
_entity_poly.entity_id
_entity_poly.type
_entity_poly.pdbx_seq_one_letter_code
_entity_poly.pdbx_strand_id
1 'polypeptide(L)'
;MSFLKWLIAGFVGALVGAGIWYWAASSNEATYNWMACLVGITTGLAVRLATEEADRGIKPGLVAIFIALPLLIYVKHEIALMTAANDPEIENFLDAAFEGSMDEESMICTVADEIALERIDAGIPIEWPEEMTYEDASWEEDYPADIWAEAKKKWQSLSDEDQAKRVRENEKKVRAVLVDQEREIGSRQIQGTFSPWDIVWFLFAAIAAFRLPAGPLSEL
;
A
#
# COMPACT_ATOMS: atom_id res chain seq x y z
N MET A 1 18.83 24.42 29.02
CA MET A 1 18.79 23.20 28.17
C MET A 1 17.42 22.50 28.23
N SER A 2 16.33 23.22 28.53
CA SER A 2 15.00 22.60 28.73
C SER A 2 14.36 22.14 27.41
N PHE A 3 14.55 22.89 26.32
CA PHE A 3 14.01 22.56 25.00
C PHE A 3 14.40 21.16 24.48
N LEU A 4 15.69 20.78 24.57
CA LEU A 4 16.16 19.47 24.10
C LEU A 4 15.55 18.32 24.93
N LYS A 5 15.38 18.53 26.24
CA LYS A 5 14.71 17.54 27.11
C LYS A 5 13.26 17.33 26.68
N TRP A 6 12.54 18.40 26.33
CA TRP A 6 11.16 18.31 25.83
C TRP A 6 11.08 17.54 24.53
N LEU A 7 11.99 17.80 23.58
CA LEU A 7 12.04 17.07 22.32
C LEU A 7 12.22 15.57 22.54
N ILE A 8 13.22 15.19 23.33
CA ILE A 8 13.53 13.77 23.60
C ILE A 8 12.35 13.10 24.30
N ALA A 9 11.84 13.70 25.37
CA ALA A 9 10.74 13.12 26.13
C ALA A 9 9.46 13.02 25.29
N GLY A 10 9.11 14.09 24.57
CA GLY A 10 7.97 14.10 23.66
C GLY A 10 8.06 13.02 22.60
N PHE A 11 9.23 12.85 21.96
CA PHE A 11 9.42 11.82 20.94
C PHE A 11 9.27 10.41 21.51
N VAL A 12 9.84 10.14 22.69
CA VAL A 12 9.66 8.85 23.38
C VAL A 12 8.19 8.59 23.70
N GLY A 13 7.47 9.58 24.24
CA GLY A 13 6.04 9.47 24.53
C GLY A 13 5.21 9.23 23.27
N ALA A 14 5.54 9.93 22.19
CA ALA A 14 4.87 9.78 20.90
C ALA A 14 5.06 8.36 20.34
N LEU A 15 6.29 7.83 20.36
CA LEU A 15 6.59 6.46 19.93
C LEU A 15 5.85 5.39 20.75
N VAL A 16 5.69 5.59 22.06
CA VAL A 16 4.92 4.68 22.92
C VAL A 16 3.45 4.66 22.49
N GLY A 17 2.83 5.84 22.32
CA GLY A 17 1.44 5.93 21.87
C GLY A 17 1.24 5.35 20.46
N ALA A 18 2.16 5.65 19.56
CA ALA A 18 2.20 5.11 18.20
C ALA A 18 2.30 3.58 18.18
N GLY A 19 3.20 3.01 18.99
CA GLY A 19 3.37 1.56 19.10
C GLY A 19 2.13 0.86 19.62
N ILE A 20 1.44 1.45 20.61
CA ILE A 20 0.17 0.89 21.11
C ILE A 20 -0.91 0.94 20.03
N TRP A 21 -1.03 2.06 19.31
CA TRP A 21 -2.01 2.19 18.24
C TRP A 21 -1.73 1.19 17.11
N TYR A 22 -0.49 1.11 16.64
CA TYR A 22 -0.07 0.15 15.61
C TYR A 22 -0.35 -1.30 16.04
N TRP A 23 0.03 -1.68 17.26
CA TRP A 23 -0.25 -3.01 17.80
C TRP A 23 -1.76 -3.30 17.84
N ALA A 24 -2.57 -2.36 18.31
CA ALA A 24 -4.02 -2.55 18.38
C ALA A 24 -4.69 -2.67 17.00
N ALA A 25 -4.14 -1.98 15.99
CA ALA A 25 -4.55 -2.11 14.59
C ALA A 25 -4.11 -3.44 13.97
N SER A 26 -2.98 -4.02 14.41
CA SER A 26 -2.57 -5.36 13.96
C SER A 26 -3.39 -6.50 14.56
N SER A 27 -4.01 -6.28 15.73
CA SER A 27 -4.80 -7.30 16.43
C SER A 27 -6.30 -7.23 16.14
N ASN A 28 -6.81 -6.10 15.66
CA ASN A 28 -8.23 -5.90 15.39
C ASN A 28 -8.40 -5.38 13.97
N GLU A 29 -9.35 -5.96 13.23
CA GLU A 29 -9.73 -5.53 11.87
C GLU A 29 -10.32 -4.10 11.82
N ALA A 30 -10.59 -3.48 12.98
CA ALA A 30 -11.14 -2.13 13.06
C ALA A 30 -10.06 -1.08 13.34
N THR A 31 -9.89 -0.12 12.43
CA THR A 31 -9.05 1.06 12.62
C THR A 31 -9.74 2.07 13.55
N TYR A 32 -9.30 2.09 14.80
CA TYR A 32 -9.86 2.99 15.81
C TYR A 32 -9.22 4.38 15.75
N ASN A 33 -9.79 5.29 14.96
CA ASN A 33 -9.27 6.66 14.82
C ASN A 33 -9.17 7.43 16.16
N TRP A 34 -9.96 7.04 17.18
CA TRP A 34 -9.85 7.60 18.52
C TRP A 34 -8.50 7.33 19.20
N MET A 35 -7.73 6.34 18.75
CA MET A 35 -6.39 6.04 19.25
C MET A 35 -5.37 7.10 18.87
N ALA A 36 -5.65 7.98 17.90
CA ALA A 36 -4.83 9.17 17.66
C ALA A 36 -4.71 10.04 18.93
N CYS A 37 -5.77 10.10 19.75
CA CYS A 37 -5.75 10.80 21.03
C CYS A 37 -4.72 10.20 21.99
N LEU A 38 -4.48 8.89 21.95
CA LEU A 38 -3.48 8.24 22.80
C LEU A 38 -2.08 8.78 22.49
N VAL A 39 -1.72 8.92 21.21
CA VAL A 39 -0.44 9.51 20.78
C VAL A 39 -0.31 10.94 21.31
N GLY A 40 -1.37 11.74 21.17
CA GLY A 40 -1.40 13.11 21.71
C GLY A 40 -1.20 13.15 23.23
N ILE A 41 -1.91 12.29 23.96
CA ILE A 41 -1.83 12.19 25.42
C ILE A 41 -0.44 11.77 25.88
N THR A 42 0.12 10.69 25.32
CA THR A 42 1.43 10.18 25.74
C THR A 42 2.55 11.16 25.40
N THR A 43 2.48 11.83 24.24
CA THR A 43 3.40 12.91 23.85
C THR A 43 3.31 14.07 24.85
N GLY A 44 2.11 14.57 25.12
CA GLY A 44 1.89 15.69 26.02
C GLY A 44 2.31 15.40 27.45
N LEU A 45 2.00 14.21 27.97
CA LEU A 45 2.45 13.77 29.31
C LEU A 45 3.97 13.69 29.38
N ALA A 46 4.64 13.11 28.38
CA ALA A 46 6.09 12.99 28.40
C ALA A 46 6.78 14.36 28.35
N VAL A 47 6.29 15.30 27.52
CA VAL A 47 6.78 16.69 27.53
C VAL A 47 6.51 17.35 28.88
N ARG A 48 5.34 17.15 29.49
CA ARG A 48 4.99 17.69 30.82
C ARG A 48 5.98 17.22 31.88
N LEU A 49 6.32 15.93 31.89
CA LEU A 49 7.27 15.35 32.85
C LEU A 49 8.70 15.90 32.67
N ALA A 50 9.06 16.33 31.46
CA ALA A 50 10.33 16.97 31.16
C ALA A 50 10.33 18.50 31.33
N THR A 51 9.17 19.10 31.62
CA THR A 51 9.00 20.54 31.77
C THR A 51 9.12 20.92 33.24
N GLU A 52 10.11 21.77 33.55
CA GLU A 52 10.26 22.37 34.87
C GLU A 52 9.11 23.37 35.12
N GLU A 53 8.71 23.55 36.37
CA GLU A 53 7.52 24.35 36.71
C GLU A 53 7.61 25.81 36.22
N ALA A 54 8.81 26.40 36.22
CA ALA A 54 9.07 27.74 35.71
C ALA A 54 8.95 27.88 34.18
N ASP A 55 9.01 26.76 33.45
CA ASP A 55 8.98 26.74 31.98
C ASP A 55 7.62 26.29 31.43
N ARG A 56 6.59 26.11 32.28
CA ARG A 56 5.22 25.81 31.83
C ARG A 56 4.66 26.95 30.98
N GLY A 57 3.71 26.61 30.11
CA GLY A 57 3.00 27.54 29.23
C GLY A 57 3.02 27.11 27.77
N ILE A 58 2.87 28.08 26.87
CA ILE A 58 2.61 27.82 25.44
C ILE A 58 3.73 27.02 24.76
N LYS A 59 5.00 27.32 25.09
CA LYS A 59 6.18 26.77 24.40
C LYS A 59 6.26 25.23 24.44
N PRO A 60 6.25 24.56 25.60
CA PRO A 60 6.29 23.10 25.65
C PRO A 60 5.05 22.46 25.00
N GLY A 61 3.88 23.11 25.05
CA GLY A 61 2.69 22.68 24.32
C GLY A 61 2.86 22.67 22.81
N LEU A 62 3.45 23.71 22.22
CA LEU A 62 3.74 23.74 20.78
C LEU A 62 4.73 22.63 20.40
N VAL A 63 5.76 22.41 21.21
CA VAL A 63 6.73 21.32 20.98
C VAL A 63 6.03 19.96 20.92
N ALA A 64 5.10 19.70 21.84
CA ALA A 64 4.32 18.46 21.84
C ALA A 64 3.47 18.30 20.58
N ILE A 65 2.81 19.37 20.08
CA ILE A 65 2.06 19.32 18.81
C ILE A 65 3.00 18.98 17.64
N PHE A 66 4.14 19.68 17.52
CA PHE A 66 5.08 19.49 16.41
C PHE A 66 5.66 18.08 16.35
N ILE A 67 5.71 17.38 17.48
CA ILE A 67 6.10 15.97 17.55
C ILE A 67 4.93 15.05 17.21
N ALA A 68 3.75 15.29 17.80
CA ALA A 68 2.61 14.39 17.66
C ALA A 68 2.06 14.34 16.23
N LEU A 69 1.91 15.49 15.55
CA LEU A 69 1.24 15.55 14.25
C LEU A 69 1.95 14.75 13.13
N PRO A 70 3.27 14.91 12.89
CA PRO A 70 3.95 14.12 11.89
C PRO A 70 3.90 12.62 12.20
N LEU A 71 4.01 12.25 13.48
CA LEU A 71 3.96 10.84 13.87
C LEU A 71 2.56 10.24 13.69
N LEU A 72 1.49 11.00 13.94
CA LEU A 72 0.12 10.56 13.66
C LEU A 72 -0.09 10.25 12.18
N ILE A 73 0.38 11.12 11.30
CA ILE A 73 0.32 10.91 9.84
C ILE A 73 1.11 9.66 9.46
N TYR A 74 2.32 9.51 9.98
CA TYR A 74 3.17 8.36 9.74
C TYR A 74 2.52 7.04 10.20
N VAL A 75 2.02 6.98 11.44
CA VAL A 75 1.40 5.76 11.98
C VAL A 75 0.14 5.39 11.22
N LYS A 76 -0.70 6.38 10.86
CA LYS A 76 -1.89 6.15 10.04
C LYS A 76 -1.53 5.59 8.67
N HIS A 77 -0.47 6.09 8.05
CA HIS A 77 0.05 5.59 6.78
C HIS A 77 0.55 4.14 6.91
N GLU A 78 1.34 3.82 7.93
CA GLU A 78 1.81 2.45 8.16
C GLU A 78 0.67 1.47 8.45
N ILE A 79 -0.33 1.88 9.21
CA ILE A 79 -1.54 1.07 9.43
C ILE A 79 -2.28 0.84 8.11
N ALA A 80 -2.42 1.86 7.26
CA ALA A 80 -3.07 1.72 5.97
C ALA A 80 -2.32 0.73 5.06
N LEU A 81 -0.99 0.80 5.01
CA LEU A 81 -0.16 -0.14 4.27
C LEU A 81 -0.33 -1.58 4.78
N MET A 82 -0.27 -1.75 6.10
CA MET A 82 -0.45 -3.06 6.72
C MET A 82 -1.85 -3.63 6.44
N THR A 83 -2.91 -2.81 6.52
CA THR A 83 -4.27 -3.27 6.22
C THR A 83 -4.42 -3.64 4.74
N ALA A 84 -3.88 -2.84 3.82
CA ALA A 84 -3.91 -3.15 2.38
C ALA A 84 -3.15 -4.44 2.06
N ALA A 85 -1.99 -4.66 2.66
CA ALA A 85 -1.17 -5.85 2.45
C ALA A 85 -1.78 -7.14 3.03
N ASN A 86 -2.73 -7.03 3.96
CA ASN A 86 -3.41 -8.19 4.56
C ASN A 86 -4.89 -8.26 4.14
N ASP A 87 -5.28 -7.55 3.08
CA ASP A 87 -6.65 -7.56 2.58
C ASP A 87 -6.89 -8.85 1.78
N PRO A 88 -7.72 -9.79 2.28
CA PRO A 88 -7.95 -11.05 1.60
C PRO A 88 -8.59 -10.89 0.23
N GLU A 89 -9.33 -9.80 -0.02
CA GLU A 89 -9.91 -9.55 -1.34
C GLU A 89 -8.82 -9.24 -2.36
N ILE A 90 -7.79 -8.48 -1.96
CA ILE A 90 -6.63 -8.19 -2.80
C ILE A 90 -5.80 -9.44 -3.02
N GLU A 91 -5.51 -10.19 -1.96
CA GLU A 91 -4.75 -11.45 -2.06
C GLU A 91 -5.46 -12.44 -2.98
N ASN A 92 -6.76 -12.69 -2.78
CA ASN A 92 -7.54 -13.60 -3.62
C ASN A 92 -7.62 -13.11 -5.09
N PHE A 93 -7.71 -11.80 -5.32
CA PHE A 93 -7.72 -11.25 -6.67
C PHE A 93 -6.38 -11.46 -7.37
N LEU A 94 -5.27 -11.19 -6.69
CA LEU A 94 -3.92 -11.39 -7.22
C LEU A 94 -3.63 -12.87 -7.46
N ASP A 95 -4.04 -13.75 -6.55
CA ASP A 95 -3.90 -15.20 -6.69
C ASP A 95 -4.73 -15.72 -7.87
N ALA A 96 -5.99 -15.29 -8.01
CA ALA A 96 -6.82 -15.67 -9.15
C ALA A 96 -6.24 -15.19 -10.49
N ALA A 97 -5.71 -13.96 -10.53
CA ALA A 97 -5.04 -13.43 -11.72
C ALA A 97 -3.75 -14.21 -12.04
N PHE A 98 -2.99 -14.58 -11.01
CA PHE A 98 -1.79 -15.39 -11.16
C PHE A 98 -2.11 -16.81 -11.66
N GLU A 99 -3.06 -17.50 -11.02
CA GLU A 99 -3.49 -18.84 -11.42
C GLU A 99 -4.03 -18.86 -12.86
N GLY A 100 -4.86 -17.89 -13.22
CA GLY A 100 -5.36 -17.73 -14.58
C GLY A 100 -4.24 -17.59 -15.61
N SER A 101 -3.21 -16.80 -15.32
CA SER A 101 -2.09 -16.58 -16.24
C SER A 101 -1.17 -17.79 -16.47
N MET A 102 -1.30 -18.85 -15.65
CA MET A 102 -0.48 -20.06 -15.71
C MET A 102 -1.18 -21.23 -16.42
N ASP A 103 -2.40 -21.04 -16.90
CA ASP A 103 -3.12 -22.06 -17.64
C ASP A 103 -2.55 -22.27 -19.07
N GLU A 104 -2.88 -23.41 -19.68
CA GLU A 104 -2.39 -23.75 -21.02
C GLU A 104 -2.82 -22.71 -22.06
N GLU A 105 -4.03 -22.17 -21.91
CA GLU A 105 -4.59 -21.16 -22.81
C GLU A 105 -3.78 -19.86 -22.76
N SER A 106 -3.45 -19.34 -21.58
CA SER A 106 -2.57 -18.16 -21.40
C SER A 106 -1.17 -18.39 -21.97
N MET A 107 -0.64 -19.60 -21.86
CA MET A 107 0.64 -19.94 -22.48
C MET A 107 0.53 -19.92 -24.01
N ILE A 108 -0.58 -20.40 -24.58
CA ILE A 108 -0.85 -20.31 -26.02
C ILE A 108 -1.05 -18.85 -26.46
N CYS A 109 -1.75 -18.01 -25.69
CA CYS A 109 -1.86 -16.57 -25.93
C CYS A 109 -0.47 -15.92 -26.04
N THR A 110 0.43 -16.23 -25.10
CA THR A 110 1.81 -15.72 -25.13
C THR A 110 2.54 -16.12 -26.42
N VAL A 111 2.31 -17.34 -26.94
CA VAL A 111 2.88 -17.78 -28.22
C VAL A 111 2.20 -17.10 -29.40
N ALA A 112 0.90 -16.83 -29.31
CA ALA A 112 0.14 -16.11 -30.33
C ALA A 112 0.63 -14.65 -30.45
N ASP A 113 0.91 -13.99 -29.33
CA ASP A 113 1.53 -12.66 -29.29
C ASP A 113 2.91 -12.64 -29.94
N GLU A 114 3.76 -13.64 -29.63
CA GLU A 114 5.07 -13.80 -30.28
C GLU A 114 4.92 -13.86 -31.81
N ILE A 115 3.97 -14.66 -32.31
CA ILE A 115 3.73 -14.82 -33.75
C ILE A 115 3.15 -13.54 -34.36
N ALA A 116 2.22 -12.88 -33.69
CA ALA A 116 1.62 -11.63 -34.14
C ALA A 116 2.68 -10.53 -34.25
N LEU A 117 3.53 -10.37 -33.24
CA LEU A 117 4.64 -9.42 -33.24
C LEU A 117 5.65 -9.74 -34.35
N GLU A 118 6.04 -11.01 -34.54
CA GLU A 118 6.92 -11.43 -35.64
C GLU A 118 6.36 -11.04 -37.01
N ARG A 119 5.05 -11.20 -37.23
CA ARG A 119 4.38 -10.82 -38.49
C ARG A 119 4.30 -9.30 -38.68
N ILE A 120 3.99 -8.56 -37.62
CA ILE A 120 3.97 -7.08 -37.62
C ILE A 120 5.36 -6.54 -37.97
N ASP A 121 6.41 -7.05 -37.32
CA ASP A 121 7.80 -6.65 -37.58
C ASP A 121 8.25 -6.98 -39.00
N ALA A 122 7.74 -8.08 -39.58
CA ALA A 122 7.96 -8.46 -40.96
C ALA A 122 7.13 -7.64 -41.98
N GLY A 123 6.26 -6.73 -41.50
CA GLY A 123 5.35 -5.95 -42.34
C GLY A 123 4.24 -6.78 -42.99
N ILE A 124 3.92 -7.95 -42.43
CA ILE A 124 2.82 -8.81 -42.88
C ILE A 124 1.53 -8.32 -42.22
N PRO A 125 0.51 -7.90 -42.99
CA PRO A 125 -0.75 -7.44 -42.41
C PRO A 125 -1.48 -8.60 -41.72
N ILE A 126 -2.10 -8.31 -40.58
CA ILE A 126 -2.90 -9.25 -39.78
C ILE A 126 -4.35 -8.76 -39.79
N GLU A 127 -5.29 -9.67 -40.08
CA GLU A 127 -6.72 -9.40 -40.04
C GLU A 127 -7.26 -9.74 -38.64
N TRP A 128 -7.21 -8.76 -37.74
CA TRP A 128 -7.73 -8.91 -36.37
C TRP A 128 -9.25 -8.95 -36.32
N PRO A 129 -9.84 -9.68 -35.34
CA PRO A 129 -11.24 -9.52 -34.94
C PRO A 129 -11.57 -8.06 -34.58
N GLU A 130 -12.86 -7.72 -34.57
CA GLU A 130 -13.32 -6.33 -34.44
C GLU A 130 -12.82 -5.67 -33.15
N GLU A 131 -12.20 -4.49 -33.30
CA GLU A 131 -11.59 -3.70 -32.22
C GLU A 131 -10.47 -4.40 -31.42
N MET A 132 -9.96 -5.55 -31.90
CA MET A 132 -8.86 -6.26 -31.24
C MET A 132 -7.49 -5.87 -31.79
N THR A 133 -6.51 -5.91 -30.90
CA THR A 133 -5.08 -5.82 -31.22
C THR A 133 -4.33 -6.87 -30.41
N TYR A 134 -3.05 -7.09 -30.73
CA TYR A 134 -2.21 -7.97 -29.91
C TYR A 134 -2.02 -7.47 -28.46
N GLU A 135 -2.26 -6.18 -28.19
CA GLU A 135 -2.15 -5.63 -26.83
C GLU A 135 -3.42 -5.89 -25.99
N ASP A 136 -4.56 -6.09 -26.66
CA ASP A 136 -5.88 -6.25 -26.03
C ASP A 136 -6.35 -7.72 -26.01
N ALA A 137 -5.82 -8.57 -26.91
CA ALA A 137 -6.24 -9.94 -27.10
C ALA A 137 -5.83 -10.85 -25.92
N SER A 138 -6.82 -11.46 -25.26
CA SER A 138 -6.61 -12.29 -24.06
C SER A 138 -7.10 -13.73 -24.20
N TRP A 139 -8.01 -13.99 -25.16
CA TRP A 139 -8.68 -15.27 -25.36
C TRP A 139 -8.54 -15.78 -26.79
N GLU A 140 -8.78 -17.08 -27.02
CA GLU A 140 -8.74 -17.70 -28.37
C GLU A 140 -9.53 -16.90 -29.43
N GLU A 141 -10.70 -16.39 -29.05
CA GLU A 141 -11.60 -15.65 -29.94
C GLU A 141 -11.11 -14.24 -30.33
N ASP A 142 -10.14 -13.70 -29.59
CA ASP A 142 -9.56 -12.38 -29.85
C ASP A 142 -8.44 -12.43 -30.91
N TYR A 143 -7.94 -13.64 -31.23
CA TYR A 143 -6.89 -13.83 -32.23
C TYR A 143 -7.44 -14.26 -33.59
N PRO A 144 -6.76 -13.90 -34.69
CA PRO A 144 -7.01 -14.51 -35.98
C PRO A 144 -6.84 -16.04 -35.90
N ALA A 145 -7.78 -16.78 -36.48
CA ALA A 145 -7.84 -18.24 -36.36
C ALA A 145 -6.56 -18.95 -36.84
N ASP A 146 -5.86 -18.37 -37.82
CA ASP A 146 -4.59 -18.90 -38.32
C ASP A 146 -3.43 -18.69 -37.34
N ILE A 147 -3.36 -17.52 -36.69
CA ILE A 147 -2.36 -17.24 -35.64
C ILE A 147 -2.58 -18.16 -34.46
N TRP A 148 -3.82 -18.32 -33.98
CA TRP A 148 -4.11 -19.20 -32.85
C TRP A 148 -3.77 -20.66 -33.15
N ALA A 149 -4.17 -21.16 -34.32
CA ALA A 149 -3.85 -22.53 -34.74
C ALA A 149 -2.33 -22.76 -34.82
N GLU A 150 -1.57 -21.77 -35.31
CA GLU A 150 -0.12 -21.81 -35.35
C GLU A 150 0.49 -21.79 -33.94
N ALA A 151 0.00 -20.92 -33.06
CA ALA A 151 0.44 -20.80 -31.67
C ALA A 151 0.24 -22.11 -30.89
N LYS A 152 -0.97 -22.69 -30.98
CA LYS A 152 -1.30 -23.98 -30.36
C LYS A 152 -0.40 -25.10 -30.87
N LYS A 153 -0.17 -25.16 -32.18
CA LYS A 153 0.73 -26.14 -32.78
C LYS A 153 2.17 -25.95 -32.30
N LYS A 154 2.66 -24.71 -32.24
CA LYS A 154 4.00 -24.36 -31.78
C LYS A 154 4.18 -24.76 -30.31
N TRP A 155 3.22 -24.41 -29.46
CA TRP A 155 3.19 -24.81 -28.05
C TRP A 155 3.22 -26.33 -27.84
N GLN A 156 2.33 -27.06 -28.52
CA GLN A 156 2.24 -28.53 -28.41
C GLN A 156 3.44 -29.26 -29.01
N SER A 157 4.22 -28.61 -29.88
CA SER A 157 5.44 -29.18 -30.46
C SER A 157 6.66 -29.02 -29.56
N LEU A 158 6.58 -28.20 -28.51
CA LEU A 158 7.63 -28.06 -27.51
C LEU A 158 7.75 -29.35 -26.68
N SER A 159 8.95 -29.64 -26.23
CA SER A 159 9.15 -30.70 -25.23
C SER A 159 8.56 -30.28 -23.88
N ASP A 160 8.20 -31.25 -23.03
CA ASP A 160 7.71 -30.97 -21.67
C ASP A 160 8.70 -30.11 -20.87
N GLU A 161 10.01 -30.28 -21.10
CA GLU A 161 11.05 -29.47 -20.46
C GLU A 161 11.01 -28.01 -20.91
N ASP A 162 10.81 -27.77 -22.22
CA ASP A 162 10.72 -26.43 -22.79
C ASP A 162 9.41 -25.74 -22.40
N GLN A 163 8.29 -26.46 -22.36
CA GLN A 163 7.02 -25.96 -21.84
C GLN A 163 7.17 -25.54 -20.37
N ALA A 164 7.72 -26.42 -19.53
CA ALA A 164 7.95 -26.10 -18.11
C ALA A 164 8.93 -24.94 -17.92
N LYS A 165 9.92 -24.77 -18.82
CA LYS A 165 10.80 -23.60 -18.81
C LYS A 165 10.04 -22.33 -19.15
N ARG A 166 9.22 -22.33 -20.20
CA ARG A 166 8.39 -21.17 -20.58
C ARG A 166 7.40 -20.79 -19.48
N VAL A 167 6.73 -21.76 -18.86
CA VAL A 167 5.82 -21.51 -17.73
C VAL A 167 6.57 -20.81 -16.59
N ARG A 168 7.76 -21.29 -16.21
CA ARG A 168 8.58 -20.65 -15.15
C ARG A 168 9.09 -19.25 -15.53
N GLU A 169 9.32 -18.99 -16.80
CA GLU A 169 9.70 -17.65 -17.28
C GLU A 169 8.48 -16.72 -17.25
N ASN A 170 7.31 -17.22 -17.65
CA ASN A 170 6.06 -16.46 -17.58
C ASN A 170 5.68 -16.16 -16.13
N GLU A 171 5.80 -17.14 -15.23
CA GLU A 171 5.59 -16.97 -13.79
C GLU A 171 6.41 -15.80 -13.24
N LYS A 172 7.68 -15.69 -13.62
CA LYS A 172 8.54 -14.58 -13.17
C LYS A 172 8.07 -13.22 -13.70
N LYS A 173 7.62 -13.16 -14.95
CA LYS A 173 7.11 -11.93 -15.57
C LYS A 173 5.81 -11.50 -14.92
N VAL A 174 4.84 -12.42 -14.81
CA VAL A 174 3.55 -12.17 -14.17
C VAL A 174 3.77 -11.74 -12.72
N ARG A 175 4.61 -12.45 -11.95
CA ARG A 175 4.91 -12.06 -10.56
C ARG A 175 5.53 -10.67 -10.47
N ALA A 176 6.39 -10.26 -11.41
CA ALA A 176 6.93 -8.91 -11.43
C ALA A 176 5.84 -7.86 -11.69
N VAL A 177 4.93 -8.11 -12.62
CA VAL A 177 3.79 -7.23 -12.93
C VAL A 177 2.82 -7.14 -11.74
N LEU A 178 2.49 -8.28 -11.12
CA LEU A 178 1.59 -8.32 -9.97
C LEU A 178 2.17 -7.57 -8.76
N VAL A 179 3.48 -7.64 -8.51
CA VAL A 179 4.12 -6.84 -7.44
C VAL A 179 3.99 -5.34 -7.69
N ASP A 180 4.08 -4.90 -8.94
CA ASP A 180 3.88 -3.50 -9.28
C ASP A 180 2.40 -3.09 -9.18
N GLN A 181 1.47 -3.96 -9.59
CA GLN A 181 0.03 -3.75 -9.38
C GLN A 181 -0.37 -3.70 -7.90
N GLU A 182 0.17 -4.60 -7.07
CA GLU A 182 -0.05 -4.62 -5.62
C GLU A 182 0.35 -3.28 -4.98
N ARG A 183 1.48 -2.70 -5.41
CA ARG A 183 1.91 -1.36 -4.98
C ARG A 183 0.94 -0.27 -5.42
N GLU A 184 0.45 -0.32 -6.65
CA GLU A 184 -0.52 0.67 -7.14
C GLU A 184 -1.86 0.57 -6.43
N ILE A 185 -2.41 -0.64 -6.27
CA ILE A 185 -3.65 -0.91 -5.55
C ILE A 185 -3.51 -0.43 -4.10
N GLY A 186 -2.42 -0.82 -3.43
CA GLY A 186 -2.11 -0.35 -2.08
C GLY A 186 -2.06 1.18 -2.00
N SER A 187 -1.44 1.87 -2.96
CA SER A 187 -1.37 3.33 -2.98
C SER A 187 -2.73 4.02 -3.08
N ARG A 188 -3.68 3.47 -3.86
CA ARG A 188 -5.05 3.99 -3.99
C ARG A 188 -5.84 3.76 -2.71
N GLN A 189 -5.66 2.60 -2.08
CA GLN A 189 -6.33 2.28 -0.81
C GLN A 189 -5.83 3.19 0.32
N ILE A 190 -4.53 3.49 0.38
CA ILE A 190 -3.95 4.47 1.34
C ILE A 190 -4.64 5.83 1.25
N GLN A 191 -4.93 6.32 0.04
CA GLN A 191 -5.65 7.59 -0.14
C GLN A 191 -7.08 7.52 0.41
N GLY A 192 -7.74 6.36 0.30
CA GLY A 192 -9.06 6.11 0.86
C GLY A 192 -9.07 6.01 2.40
N THR A 193 -7.95 5.62 3.02
CA THR A 193 -7.86 5.43 4.48
C THR A 193 -7.85 6.76 5.27
N PHE A 194 -7.54 7.88 4.60
CA PHE A 194 -7.68 9.22 5.18
C PHE A 194 -9.08 9.78 4.98
N SER A 195 -9.90 9.66 6.01
CA SER A 195 -11.23 10.26 6.07
C SER A 195 -11.14 11.72 6.56
N PRO A 196 -12.05 12.62 6.14
CA PRO A 196 -12.22 13.92 6.81
C PRO A 196 -12.41 13.80 8.32
N TRP A 197 -12.90 12.65 8.81
CA TRP A 197 -13.02 12.37 10.24
C TRP A 197 -11.68 12.23 10.96
N ASP A 198 -10.61 11.82 10.27
CA ASP A 198 -9.26 11.76 10.85
C ASP A 198 -8.76 13.14 11.28
N ILE A 199 -9.16 14.20 10.57
CA ILE A 199 -8.84 15.58 10.94
C ILE A 199 -9.39 15.90 12.34
N VAL A 200 -10.60 15.46 12.66
CA VAL A 200 -11.22 15.68 13.98
C VAL A 200 -10.40 15.02 15.08
N TRP A 201 -9.97 13.77 14.87
CA TRP A 201 -9.16 13.04 15.85
C TRP A 201 -7.75 13.59 15.97
N PHE A 202 -7.14 14.04 14.87
CA PHE A 202 -5.83 14.69 14.90
C PHE A 202 -5.90 16.04 15.61
N LEU A 203 -7.00 16.78 15.47
CA LEU A 203 -7.24 18.00 16.26
C LEU A 203 -7.37 17.68 17.75
N PHE A 204 -8.11 16.63 18.14
CA PHE A 204 -8.19 16.22 19.54
C PHE A 204 -6.83 15.75 20.09
N ALA A 205 -6.06 15.01 19.32
CA ALA A 205 -4.72 14.61 19.68
C ALA A 205 -3.79 15.82 19.85
N ALA A 206 -3.85 16.80 18.96
CA ALA A 206 -3.08 18.04 19.06
C ALA A 206 -3.49 18.87 20.29
N ILE A 207 -4.79 18.97 20.58
CA ILE A 207 -5.29 19.65 21.78
C ILE A 207 -4.79 18.94 23.04
N ALA A 208 -4.85 17.61 23.10
CA ALA A 208 -4.34 16.82 24.21
C ALA A 208 -2.82 17.01 24.39
N ALA A 209 -2.06 16.89 23.29
CA ALA A 209 -0.61 17.09 23.27
C ALA A 209 -0.22 18.49 23.77
N PHE A 210 -0.96 19.53 23.38
CA PHE A 210 -0.71 20.90 23.80
C PHE A 210 -1.06 21.15 25.27
N ARG A 211 -2.27 20.75 25.69
CA ARG A 211 -2.81 21.13 26.99
C ARG A 211 -2.10 20.49 28.17
N LEU A 212 -1.65 19.25 28.00
CA LEU A 212 -0.99 18.51 29.09
C LEU A 212 0.29 19.20 29.59
N PRO A 213 1.26 19.60 28.74
CA PRO A 213 2.44 20.33 29.18
C PRO A 213 2.20 21.83 29.38
N ALA A 214 1.23 22.43 28.69
CA ALA A 214 0.97 23.88 28.80
C ALA A 214 0.32 24.29 30.13
N GLY A 215 -0.39 23.38 30.80
CA GLY A 215 -1.07 23.68 32.06
C GLY A 215 -2.48 24.25 31.88
N PRO A 216 -3.15 24.63 32.98
CA PRO A 216 -4.48 25.22 32.95
C PRO A 216 -4.48 26.60 32.27
N LEU A 217 -5.61 27.01 31.70
CA LEU A 217 -5.77 28.31 31.02
C LEU A 217 -5.50 29.52 31.92
N SER A 218 -5.58 29.36 33.23
CA SER A 218 -5.24 30.40 34.20
C SER A 218 -3.73 30.69 34.28
N GLU A 219 -2.89 29.79 33.75
CA GLU A 219 -1.43 29.90 33.73
C GLU A 219 -0.87 30.30 32.35
N LEU A 220 -1.75 30.59 31.37
CA LEU A 220 -1.42 30.99 30.00
C LEU A 220 -1.59 32.50 29.80
#